data_AF-A0A369QMR8-F1
#
_entry.id   AF-A0A369QMR8-F1
#
_cell.length_a   1.000
_cell.length_b   1.000
_cell.length_c   1.000
_cell.angle_alpha   90.00
_cell.angle_beta   90.00
_cell.angle_gamma   90.00
#
_symmetry.space_group_name_H-M   'P 1'
#
loop_
_entity.id
_entity.type
_entity.pdbx_description
1 polymer ?
#
loop_
_entity_poly.entity_id
_entity_poly.type
_entity_poly.pdbx_seq_one_letter_code
_entity_poly.pdbx_strand_id
1 'polypeptide(L)'
;MKTGLSFILNLFLITWLASSSVFAQLRPATFQMSGDHLLESKVNINAGNQECLVALKILISSANAVLPKAPYSIVNKAATPLSGSKNDYLSLAPYWWPNPSTSTGLPYIQKDGQTNPEVNDIKDNSYVRDISRDIWILGLAYYFTDNEQYAAKATELLKVFFLDSATRMNPHLKYAQLIQGDNAVYGTGIVDTESFSELIDGVQLLAGSNSWAPDNQQALQDWFSEYLTWLLTSDKGKKAKIAPNNIGTAYDVQVVTYALFIGNKTLAKSIIEKQTYNRIESQLTLLGEQTYELTRTNAWTYCNKNLAQWFNLANCAESVGINLWDYNSVNGKSLKKAFEWMIPYGGGTKPWPYQQISVFKPEYLTATAREGSAIYKDVDLQLLLSPTHERFIAGAYLELLTTRYY
;
A
#
# COMPACT_ATOMS: atom_id res chain seq x y z
N MET A 1 55.48 29.93 -43.12
CA MET A 1 54.74 30.25 -41.87
C MET A 1 53.28 29.92 -42.06
N LYS A 2 52.64 29.32 -41.04
CA LYS A 2 51.23 28.87 -40.95
C LYS A 2 50.94 27.40 -41.29
N THR A 3 51.47 26.51 -40.45
CA THR A 3 50.81 25.25 -40.10
C THR A 3 50.96 25.08 -38.59
N GLY A 4 49.85 24.90 -37.88
CA GLY A 4 49.87 24.67 -36.43
C GLY A 4 48.93 25.58 -35.66
N LEU A 5 47.62 25.38 -35.82
CA LEU A 5 46.63 25.74 -34.79
C LEU A 5 45.28 25.06 -35.11
N SER A 6 45.23 23.73 -35.12
CA SER A 6 43.93 23.03 -35.24
C SER A 6 43.87 21.68 -34.52
N PHE A 7 44.81 21.39 -33.63
CA PHE A 7 44.85 20.10 -32.91
C PHE A 7 44.57 20.19 -31.40
N ILE A 8 44.31 21.39 -30.86
CA ILE A 8 44.08 21.56 -29.40
C ILE A 8 42.59 21.79 -29.08
N LEU A 9 41.73 22.12 -30.05
CA LEU A 9 40.31 22.37 -29.78
C LEU A 9 39.45 21.10 -29.68
N ASN A 10 39.93 19.95 -30.14
CA ASN A 10 39.16 18.68 -30.09
C ASN A 10 39.40 17.85 -28.82
N LEU A 11 40.37 18.21 -27.97
CA LEU A 11 40.57 17.49 -26.71
C LEU A 11 39.74 18.05 -25.54
N PHE A 12 39.31 19.32 -25.61
CA PHE A 12 38.48 19.94 -24.58
C PHE A 12 36.97 19.71 -24.77
N LEU A 13 36.50 19.37 -25.98
CA LEU A 13 35.10 19.02 -26.21
C LEU A 13 34.77 17.55 -25.87
N ILE A 14 35.77 16.68 -25.77
CA ILE A 14 35.56 15.25 -25.45
C ILE A 14 35.60 14.99 -23.93
N THR A 15 36.26 15.87 -23.16
CA THR A 15 36.27 15.79 -21.68
C THR A 15 35.08 16.48 -21.00
N TRP A 16 34.18 17.09 -21.76
CA TRP A 16 32.90 17.66 -21.27
C TRP A 16 31.68 16.92 -21.82
N LEU A 17 31.88 15.73 -22.38
CA LEU A 17 30.81 14.77 -22.72
C LEU A 17 30.99 13.44 -21.97
N ALA A 18 32.06 13.27 -21.21
CA ALA A 18 32.32 12.11 -20.37
C ALA A 18 31.98 12.34 -18.87
N SER A 19 31.33 13.46 -18.54
CA SER A 19 30.87 13.78 -17.18
C SER A 19 29.38 14.14 -17.11
N SER A 20 28.64 13.97 -18.20
CA SER A 20 27.18 14.15 -18.27
C SER A 20 26.41 12.83 -18.46
N SER A 21 27.05 11.68 -18.22
CA SER A 21 26.33 10.46 -17.82
C SER A 21 25.91 10.51 -16.35
N VAL A 22 25.60 11.71 -15.84
CA VAL A 22 24.62 11.84 -14.77
C VAL A 22 23.31 11.50 -15.44
N PHE A 23 22.94 10.21 -15.42
CA PHE A 23 21.56 9.83 -15.69
C PHE A 23 20.70 10.79 -14.90
N ALA A 24 19.96 11.67 -15.58
CA ALA A 24 18.95 12.46 -14.93
C ALA A 24 18.08 11.47 -14.16
N GLN A 25 18.20 11.51 -12.84
CA GLN A 25 17.64 10.50 -11.96
C GLN A 25 16.13 10.69 -12.04
N LEU A 26 15.47 9.80 -12.76
CA LEU A 26 14.06 9.95 -13.11
C LEU A 26 13.24 9.90 -11.82
N ARG A 27 12.44 10.95 -11.59
CA ARG A 27 11.38 10.95 -10.59
C ARG A 27 10.47 9.74 -10.84
N PRO A 28 10.34 8.79 -9.89
CA PRO A 28 9.51 7.62 -10.11
C PRO A 28 8.03 7.98 -10.18
N ALA A 29 7.27 7.19 -10.94
CA ALA A 29 5.84 7.39 -11.16
C ALA A 29 4.99 6.56 -10.17
N THR A 30 5.35 6.63 -8.89
CA THR A 30 4.59 6.03 -7.77
C THR A 30 3.31 6.81 -7.50
N PHE A 31 2.32 6.17 -6.87
CA PHE A 31 1.00 6.72 -6.60
C PHE A 31 0.74 7.02 -5.12
N GLN A 32 1.19 6.14 -4.21
CA GLN A 32 1.04 6.34 -2.77
C GLN A 32 2.31 6.95 -2.17
N MET A 33 3.49 6.48 -2.57
CA MET A 33 4.76 7.11 -2.24
C MET A 33 4.97 8.37 -3.07
N SER A 34 5.51 9.42 -2.45
CA SER A 34 5.89 10.64 -3.17
C SER A 34 7.11 10.41 -4.05
N GLY A 35 6.92 10.51 -5.37
CA GLY A 35 8.03 10.42 -6.31
C GLY A 35 9.09 11.51 -6.09
N ASP A 36 8.67 12.71 -5.65
CA ASP A 36 9.59 13.80 -5.33
C ASP A 36 10.44 13.49 -4.08
N HIS A 37 9.81 12.94 -3.03
CA HIS A 37 10.52 12.52 -1.81
C HIS A 37 11.50 11.37 -2.06
N LEU A 38 11.12 10.41 -2.90
CA LEU A 38 11.99 9.31 -3.31
C LEU A 38 13.22 9.82 -4.08
N LEU A 39 13.03 10.81 -4.97
CA LEU A 39 14.12 11.46 -5.69
C LEU A 39 15.03 12.24 -4.73
N GLU A 40 14.46 13.04 -3.83
CA GLU A 40 15.20 13.76 -2.80
C GLU A 40 16.01 12.80 -1.92
N SER A 41 15.41 11.72 -1.45
CA SER A 41 16.09 10.68 -0.66
C SER A 41 17.27 10.06 -1.41
N LYS A 42 17.13 9.81 -2.73
CA LYS A 42 18.21 9.27 -3.55
C LYS A 42 19.35 10.28 -3.72
N VAL A 43 19.03 11.56 -3.89
CA VAL A 43 20.02 12.66 -3.89
C VAL A 43 20.75 12.74 -2.55
N ASN A 44 20.04 12.67 -1.42
CA ASN A 44 20.62 12.72 -0.08
C ASN A 44 21.55 11.52 0.20
N ILE A 45 21.18 10.32 -0.25
CA ILE A 45 22.04 9.14 -0.21
C ILE A 45 23.35 9.40 -0.98
N ASN A 46 23.26 9.91 -2.21
CA ASN A 46 24.42 10.18 -3.06
C ASN A 46 25.31 11.30 -2.49
N ALA A 47 24.72 12.25 -1.76
CA ALA A 47 25.44 13.30 -1.05
C ALA A 47 26.07 12.83 0.29
N GLY A 48 25.84 11.59 0.70
CA GLY A 48 26.42 11.02 1.92
C GLY A 48 25.68 11.38 3.22
N ASN A 49 24.39 11.74 3.14
CA ASN A 49 23.57 11.97 4.33
C ASN A 49 23.53 10.72 5.21
N GLN A 50 23.97 10.85 6.47
CA GLN A 50 24.17 9.69 7.36
C GLN A 50 22.87 8.99 7.74
N GLU A 51 21.77 9.72 7.94
CA GLU A 51 20.48 9.14 8.30
C GLU A 51 19.89 8.34 7.13
N CYS A 52 19.92 8.91 5.93
CA CYS A 52 19.50 8.22 4.71
C CYS A 52 20.37 6.99 4.44
N LEU A 53 21.68 7.04 4.70
CA LEU A 53 22.58 5.89 4.56
C LEU A 53 22.28 4.78 5.58
N VAL A 54 21.91 5.11 6.82
CA VAL A 54 21.45 4.12 7.81
C VAL A 54 20.15 3.47 7.36
N ALA A 55 19.20 4.26 6.87
CA ALA A 55 17.94 3.76 6.33
C ALA A 55 18.16 2.86 5.10
N LEU A 56 19.06 3.23 4.20
CA LEU A 56 19.44 2.44 3.04
C LEU A 56 20.04 1.08 3.45
N LYS A 57 20.89 1.03 4.48
CA LYS A 57 21.44 -0.24 4.99
C LYS A 57 20.34 -1.18 5.49
N ILE A 58 19.31 -0.65 6.13
CA ILE A 58 18.16 -1.43 6.62
C ILE A 58 17.30 -1.93 5.46
N LEU A 59 17.11 -1.10 4.43
CA LEU A 59 16.46 -1.50 3.18
C LEU A 59 17.21 -2.63 2.49
N ILE A 60 18.53 -2.49 2.33
CA ILE A 60 19.38 -3.53 1.73
C ILE A 60 19.32 -4.82 2.55
N SER A 61 19.36 -4.75 3.88
CA SER A 61 19.22 -5.94 4.73
C SER A 61 17.86 -6.62 4.54
N SER A 62 16.78 -5.84 4.46
CA SER A 62 15.43 -6.35 4.21
C SER A 62 15.33 -7.00 2.83
N ALA A 63 15.89 -6.37 1.80
CA ALA A 63 15.89 -6.89 0.43
C ALA A 63 16.73 -8.16 0.28
N ASN A 64 17.90 -8.22 0.92
CA ASN A 64 18.76 -9.40 0.94
C ASN A 64 18.06 -10.61 1.60
N ALA A 65 17.18 -10.39 2.58
CA ALA A 65 16.38 -11.45 3.18
C ALA A 65 15.27 -11.98 2.24
N VAL A 66 14.93 -11.24 1.18
CA VAL A 66 13.96 -11.67 0.15
C VAL A 66 14.62 -12.52 -0.94
N LEU A 67 15.87 -12.22 -1.31
CA LEU A 67 16.60 -12.91 -2.39
C LEU A 67 16.52 -14.46 -2.34
N PRO A 68 16.70 -15.14 -1.18
CA PRO A 68 16.66 -16.60 -1.13
C PRO A 68 15.24 -17.19 -1.06
N LYS A 69 14.18 -16.37 -0.95
CA LYS A 69 12.81 -16.88 -0.80
C LYS A 69 12.32 -17.55 -2.08
N ALA A 70 11.59 -18.65 -1.95
CA ALA A 70 10.90 -19.26 -3.08
C ALA A 70 9.75 -18.37 -3.57
N PRO A 71 9.40 -18.41 -4.86
CA PRO A 71 8.23 -17.71 -5.38
C PRO A 71 6.92 -18.06 -4.68
N TYR A 72 6.09 -17.04 -4.50
CA TYR A 72 4.74 -17.18 -3.97
C TYR A 72 3.79 -17.62 -5.08
N SER A 73 2.91 -18.57 -4.77
CA SER A 73 1.82 -18.92 -5.68
C SER A 73 0.62 -19.41 -4.90
N ILE A 74 -0.56 -18.94 -5.30
CA ILE A 74 -1.83 -19.37 -4.74
C ILE A 74 -2.17 -20.82 -5.11
N VAL A 75 -1.48 -21.46 -6.08
CA VAL A 75 -1.81 -22.87 -6.43
C VAL A 75 -1.30 -23.86 -5.37
N ASN A 76 -0.42 -23.40 -4.48
CA ASN A 76 0.21 -24.21 -3.44
C ASN A 76 -0.72 -24.53 -2.25
N LYS A 77 -1.90 -23.91 -2.17
CA LYS A 77 -2.88 -24.23 -1.12
C LYS A 77 -3.35 -25.68 -1.21
N ALA A 78 -3.60 -26.30 -0.05
CA ALA A 78 -4.11 -27.68 0.00
C ALA A 78 -5.55 -27.78 -0.52
N ALA A 79 -6.42 -26.84 -0.10
CA ALA A 79 -7.82 -26.81 -0.52
C ALA A 79 -8.00 -26.38 -1.99
N THR A 80 -8.99 -26.93 -2.69
CA THR A 80 -9.36 -26.49 -4.04
C THR A 80 -10.64 -25.64 -3.93
N PRO A 81 -10.65 -24.40 -4.45
CA PRO A 81 -11.86 -23.58 -4.53
C PRO A 81 -13.00 -24.31 -5.25
N LEU A 82 -14.25 -23.91 -4.96
CA LEU A 82 -15.45 -24.56 -5.53
C LEU A 82 -15.56 -24.47 -7.06
N SER A 83 -14.77 -23.62 -7.72
CA SER A 83 -14.64 -23.59 -9.17
C SER A 83 -13.93 -24.83 -9.75
N GLY A 84 -13.19 -25.57 -8.92
CA GLY A 84 -12.24 -26.61 -9.36
C GLY A 84 -10.87 -26.06 -9.78
N SER A 85 -10.68 -24.75 -9.83
CA SER A 85 -9.42 -24.10 -10.23
C SER A 85 -8.55 -23.77 -9.02
N LYS A 86 -7.32 -24.31 -8.97
CA LYS A 86 -6.31 -23.91 -7.99
C LYS A 86 -5.83 -22.47 -8.17
N ASN A 87 -5.99 -21.91 -9.38
CA ASN A 87 -5.63 -20.54 -9.70
C ASN A 87 -6.57 -19.50 -9.04
N ASP A 88 -7.70 -19.93 -8.50
CA ASP A 88 -8.62 -19.01 -7.81
C ASP A 88 -8.17 -18.77 -6.38
N TYR A 89 -8.12 -17.50 -5.97
CA TYR A 89 -7.82 -17.12 -4.58
C TYR A 89 -8.90 -17.63 -3.62
N LEU A 90 -8.47 -18.16 -2.47
CA LEU A 90 -9.32 -18.67 -1.40
C LEU A 90 -8.90 -18.10 -0.04
N SER A 91 -9.85 -17.75 0.81
CA SER A 91 -9.58 -17.46 2.23
C SER A 91 -10.84 -17.64 3.07
N LEU A 92 -10.67 -17.70 4.39
CA LEU A 92 -11.75 -17.73 5.37
C LEU A 92 -11.89 -16.38 6.07
N ALA A 93 -13.11 -16.02 6.43
CA ALA A 93 -13.37 -14.77 7.14
C ALA A 93 -12.79 -14.84 8.58
N PRO A 94 -11.92 -13.90 8.99
CA PRO A 94 -11.08 -14.09 10.17
C PRO A 94 -11.82 -14.13 11.50
N TYR A 95 -12.98 -13.49 11.60
CA TYR A 95 -13.71 -13.35 12.86
C TYR A 95 -14.91 -14.28 12.97
N TRP A 96 -14.96 -15.36 12.19
CA TRP A 96 -16.08 -16.28 12.18
C TRP A 96 -15.68 -17.62 12.80
N TRP A 97 -16.45 -18.05 13.79
CA TRP A 97 -16.15 -19.21 14.65
C TRP A 97 -17.30 -20.22 14.63
N PRO A 98 -17.02 -21.51 14.90
CA PRO A 98 -18.06 -22.50 15.13
C PRO A 98 -19.11 -22.04 16.15
N ASN A 99 -20.38 -22.26 15.84
CA ASN A 99 -21.51 -21.89 16.68
C ASN A 99 -21.73 -22.94 17.78
N PRO A 100 -21.46 -22.61 19.07
CA PRO A 100 -21.61 -23.58 20.15
C PRO A 100 -23.08 -23.95 20.44
N SER A 101 -24.04 -23.19 19.89
CA SER A 101 -25.48 -23.42 20.07
C SER A 101 -26.05 -24.45 19.07
N THR A 102 -25.25 -24.99 18.16
CA THR A 102 -25.68 -26.03 17.21
C THR A 102 -24.80 -27.27 17.32
N SER A 103 -25.36 -28.44 17.06
CA SER A 103 -24.61 -29.71 17.10
C SER A 103 -23.55 -29.84 16.00
N THR A 104 -23.69 -29.06 14.92
CA THR A 104 -22.78 -29.07 13.77
C THR A 104 -21.73 -27.96 13.84
N GLY A 105 -21.86 -27.01 14.77
CA GLY A 105 -21.05 -25.79 14.77
C GLY A 105 -21.38 -24.81 13.64
N LEU A 106 -22.42 -25.06 12.84
CA LEU A 106 -22.82 -24.24 11.69
C LEU A 106 -24.19 -23.56 11.91
N PRO A 107 -24.47 -22.45 11.20
CA PRO A 107 -23.49 -21.60 10.50
C PRO A 107 -22.53 -20.96 11.51
N TYR A 108 -21.31 -20.64 11.08
CA TYR A 108 -20.37 -19.92 11.95
C TYR A 108 -20.97 -18.59 12.43
N ILE A 109 -20.52 -18.12 13.58
CA ILE A 109 -20.93 -16.86 14.19
C ILE A 109 -19.76 -15.89 14.30
N GLN A 110 -20.06 -14.61 14.19
CA GLN A 110 -19.05 -13.56 14.26
C GLN A 110 -18.60 -13.30 15.71
N LYS A 111 -17.30 -13.20 15.93
CA LYS A 111 -16.64 -12.71 17.15
C LYS A 111 -15.65 -11.61 16.76
N ASP A 112 -16.13 -10.37 16.72
CA ASP A 112 -15.32 -9.24 16.25
C ASP A 112 -13.97 -9.14 16.97
N GLY A 113 -12.91 -8.89 16.20
CA GLY A 113 -11.54 -8.75 16.69
C GLY A 113 -10.87 -10.04 17.20
N GLN A 114 -11.58 -11.17 17.21
CA GLN A 114 -11.05 -12.47 17.65
C GLN A 114 -10.80 -13.36 16.43
N THR A 115 -9.55 -13.47 16.00
CA THR A 115 -9.18 -14.26 14.83
C THR A 115 -9.32 -15.77 15.09
N ASN A 116 -10.15 -16.44 14.29
CA ASN A 116 -10.22 -17.90 14.24
C ASN A 116 -8.94 -18.46 13.58
N PRO A 117 -8.15 -19.32 14.26
CA PRO A 117 -6.92 -19.86 13.70
C PRO A 117 -7.10 -20.70 12.43
N GLU A 118 -8.31 -21.19 12.12
CA GLU A 118 -8.62 -21.91 10.86
C GLU A 118 -8.27 -21.09 9.61
N VAL A 119 -8.22 -19.76 9.70
CA VAL A 119 -7.74 -18.93 8.56
C VAL A 119 -6.34 -19.30 8.10
N ASN A 120 -5.51 -19.89 8.97
CA ASN A 120 -4.14 -20.28 8.64
C ASN A 120 -4.06 -21.57 7.82
N ASP A 121 -5.16 -22.32 7.70
CA ASP A 121 -5.24 -23.53 6.88
C ASP A 121 -5.18 -23.18 5.37
N ILE A 122 -5.50 -21.92 5.02
CA ILE A 122 -5.41 -21.41 3.66
C ILE A 122 -4.43 -20.23 3.61
N LYS A 123 -3.31 -20.43 2.90
CA LYS A 123 -2.19 -19.49 2.91
C LYS A 123 -2.29 -18.35 1.90
N ASP A 124 -3.29 -18.33 1.01
CA ASP A 124 -3.34 -17.34 -0.08
C ASP A 124 -3.29 -15.89 0.45
N ASN A 125 -3.95 -15.60 1.58
CA ASN A 125 -3.86 -14.27 2.21
C ASN A 125 -2.43 -13.92 2.66
N SER A 126 -1.70 -14.88 3.24
CA SER A 126 -0.29 -14.67 3.58
C SER A 126 0.58 -14.45 2.34
N TYR A 127 0.34 -15.19 1.25
CA TYR A 127 1.07 -15.02 0.00
C TYR A 127 0.82 -13.65 -0.64
N VAL A 128 -0.42 -13.15 -0.62
CA VAL A 128 -0.75 -11.79 -1.09
C VAL A 128 0.00 -10.73 -0.27
N ARG A 129 -0.01 -10.83 1.06
CA ARG A 129 0.73 -9.89 1.91
C ARG A 129 2.24 -9.98 1.68
N ASP A 130 2.78 -11.18 1.58
CA ASP A 130 4.22 -11.41 1.43
C ASP A 130 4.74 -10.94 0.08
N ILE A 131 4.03 -11.22 -1.03
CA ILE A 131 4.43 -10.70 -2.34
C ILE A 131 4.33 -9.18 -2.39
N SER A 132 3.24 -8.58 -1.87
CA SER A 132 3.11 -7.12 -1.81
C SER A 132 4.28 -6.45 -1.10
N ARG A 133 4.59 -6.93 0.12
CA ARG A 133 5.71 -6.41 0.91
C ARG A 133 7.03 -6.61 0.19
N ASP A 134 7.28 -7.80 -0.33
CA ASP A 134 8.58 -8.16 -0.89
C ASP A 134 8.84 -7.42 -2.22
N ILE A 135 7.82 -7.22 -3.07
CA ILE A 135 7.93 -6.38 -4.28
C ILE A 135 8.17 -4.92 -3.93
N TRP A 136 7.49 -4.40 -2.91
CA TRP A 136 7.72 -3.04 -2.42
C TRP A 136 9.17 -2.85 -1.93
N ILE A 137 9.68 -3.79 -1.12
CA ILE A 137 11.08 -3.77 -0.63
C ILE A 137 12.08 -3.88 -1.79
N LEU A 138 11.89 -4.83 -2.70
CA LEU A 138 12.82 -5.06 -3.81
C LEU A 138 12.82 -3.90 -4.80
N GLY A 139 11.65 -3.31 -5.09
CA GLY A 139 11.51 -2.13 -5.93
C GLY A 139 12.27 -0.93 -5.37
N LEU A 140 12.11 -0.65 -4.07
CA LEU A 140 12.87 0.40 -3.38
C LEU A 140 14.38 0.11 -3.39
N ALA A 141 14.77 -1.13 -3.10
CA ALA A 141 16.18 -1.50 -3.06
C ALA A 141 16.83 -1.35 -4.44
N TYR A 142 16.16 -1.79 -5.51
CA TYR A 142 16.59 -1.54 -6.88
C TYR A 142 16.67 -0.04 -7.15
N TYR A 143 15.62 0.72 -6.88
CA TYR A 143 15.59 2.16 -7.14
C TYR A 143 16.73 2.92 -6.44
N PHE A 144 17.05 2.63 -5.18
CA PHE A 144 18.09 3.37 -4.46
C PHE A 144 19.51 2.89 -4.72
N THR A 145 19.70 1.65 -5.19
CA THR A 145 21.05 1.06 -5.37
C THR A 145 21.43 0.78 -6.82
N ASP A 146 20.47 0.86 -7.73
CA ASP A 146 20.60 0.45 -9.14
C ASP A 146 21.10 -1.01 -9.31
N ASN A 147 20.91 -1.84 -8.27
CA ASN A 147 21.38 -3.22 -8.25
C ASN A 147 20.32 -4.17 -8.85
N GLU A 148 20.61 -4.66 -10.05
CA GLU A 148 19.76 -5.56 -10.83
C GLU A 148 19.36 -6.86 -10.13
N GLN A 149 20.11 -7.33 -9.12
CA GLN A 149 19.71 -8.56 -8.41
C GLN A 149 18.33 -8.43 -7.74
N TYR A 150 17.99 -7.21 -7.27
CA TYR A 150 16.70 -6.97 -6.63
C TYR A 150 15.57 -6.93 -7.66
N ALA A 151 15.80 -6.28 -8.80
CA ALA A 151 14.84 -6.25 -9.89
C ALA A 151 14.63 -7.63 -10.51
N ALA A 152 15.70 -8.41 -10.71
CA ALA A 152 15.62 -9.79 -11.17
C ALA A 152 14.77 -10.66 -10.23
N LYS A 153 14.97 -10.52 -8.91
CA LYS A 153 14.14 -11.22 -7.94
C LYS A 153 12.68 -10.76 -7.98
N ALA A 154 12.44 -9.45 -8.10
CA ALA A 154 11.07 -8.91 -8.20
C ALA A 154 10.36 -9.46 -9.46
N THR A 155 11.04 -9.49 -10.60
CA THR A 155 10.53 -10.08 -11.84
C THR A 155 10.15 -11.55 -11.65
N GLU A 156 11.01 -12.36 -11.04
CA GLU A 156 10.72 -13.78 -10.76
C GLU A 156 9.41 -13.94 -9.96
N LEU A 157 9.29 -13.20 -8.85
CA LEU A 157 8.12 -13.27 -7.96
C LEU A 157 6.84 -12.81 -8.68
N LEU A 158 6.90 -11.69 -9.42
CA LEU A 158 5.75 -11.16 -10.17
C LEU A 158 5.30 -12.12 -11.27
N LYS A 159 6.24 -12.72 -12.01
CA LYS A 159 5.92 -13.68 -13.07
C LYS A 159 5.16 -14.87 -12.51
N VAL A 160 5.67 -15.51 -11.46
CA VAL A 160 5.03 -16.69 -10.88
C VAL A 160 3.65 -16.36 -10.33
N PHE A 161 3.47 -15.23 -9.65
CA PHE A 161 2.22 -14.91 -8.97
C PHE A 161 1.13 -14.34 -9.90
N PHE A 162 1.50 -13.59 -10.94
CA PHE A 162 0.54 -12.86 -11.79
C PHE A 162 0.50 -13.32 -13.25
N LEU A 163 1.63 -13.77 -13.81
CA LEU A 163 1.78 -13.86 -15.28
C LEU A 163 1.81 -15.31 -15.78
N ASP A 164 2.55 -16.18 -15.10
CA ASP A 164 2.74 -17.57 -15.50
C ASP A 164 1.44 -18.37 -15.31
N SER A 165 0.83 -18.83 -16.41
CA SER A 165 -0.51 -19.43 -16.40
C SER A 165 -0.66 -20.63 -15.47
N ALA A 166 0.41 -21.41 -15.27
CA ALA A 166 0.43 -22.57 -14.40
C ALA A 166 0.35 -22.21 -12.90
N THR A 167 0.75 -20.99 -12.51
CA THR A 167 0.91 -20.59 -11.10
C THR A 167 0.19 -19.31 -10.72
N ARG A 168 -0.26 -18.52 -11.71
CA ARG A 168 -0.83 -17.20 -11.47
C ARG A 168 -2.12 -17.24 -10.65
N MET A 169 -2.34 -16.22 -9.84
CA MET A 169 -3.65 -15.91 -9.30
C MET A 169 -4.57 -15.44 -10.44
N ASN A 170 -5.78 -15.99 -10.53
CA ASN A 170 -6.80 -15.45 -11.41
C ASN A 170 -7.27 -14.09 -10.88
N PRO A 171 -7.57 -13.10 -11.75
CA PRO A 171 -7.85 -11.72 -11.36
C PRO A 171 -9.25 -11.53 -10.77
N HIS A 172 -9.55 -12.22 -9.66
CA HIS A 172 -10.77 -12.06 -8.88
C HIS A 172 -10.68 -12.60 -7.45
N LEU A 173 -11.54 -12.10 -6.56
CA LEU A 173 -11.68 -12.56 -5.16
C LEU A 173 -13.02 -13.25 -4.88
N LYS A 174 -13.52 -14.04 -5.84
CA LYS A 174 -14.80 -14.73 -5.72
C LYS A 174 -14.90 -15.61 -4.46
N TYR A 175 -13.81 -16.25 -4.05
CA TYR A 175 -13.76 -17.15 -2.90
C TYR A 175 -13.00 -16.57 -1.70
N ALA A 176 -12.93 -15.25 -1.58
CA ALA A 176 -12.30 -14.58 -0.45
C ALA A 176 -13.25 -14.43 0.74
N GLN A 177 -12.72 -14.67 1.94
CA GLN A 177 -13.38 -14.59 3.24
C GLN A 177 -14.70 -15.39 3.27
N LEU A 178 -14.62 -16.67 2.91
CA LEU A 178 -15.76 -17.58 3.05
C LEU A 178 -16.09 -17.77 4.54
N ILE A 179 -17.38 -17.96 4.81
CA ILE A 179 -17.92 -18.23 6.15
C ILE A 179 -18.53 -19.62 6.11
N GLN A 180 -18.13 -20.49 7.03
CA GLN A 180 -18.63 -21.86 7.02
C GLN A 180 -20.13 -21.90 7.36
N GLY A 181 -20.90 -22.61 6.54
CA GLY A 181 -22.36 -22.70 6.67
C GLY A 181 -23.13 -21.48 6.17
N ASP A 182 -22.47 -20.53 5.52
CA ASP A 182 -23.09 -19.33 4.96
C ASP A 182 -22.69 -19.13 3.48
N ASN A 183 -23.69 -18.93 2.63
CA ASN A 183 -23.54 -18.76 1.18
C ASN A 183 -23.76 -17.31 0.73
N ALA A 184 -23.97 -16.36 1.65
CA ALA A 184 -24.17 -14.96 1.32
C ALA A 184 -22.89 -14.31 0.78
N VAL A 185 -23.07 -13.28 -0.06
CA VAL A 185 -21.97 -12.50 -0.65
C VAL A 185 -21.68 -11.26 0.19
N TYR A 186 -20.49 -11.23 0.78
CA TYR A 186 -19.99 -10.11 1.59
C TYR A 186 -18.89 -9.33 0.87
N GLY A 187 -18.92 -8.01 0.95
CA GLY A 187 -17.90 -7.14 0.39
C GLY A 187 -16.54 -7.18 1.12
N THR A 188 -16.51 -7.68 2.37
CA THR A 188 -15.32 -7.62 3.23
C THR A 188 -14.09 -8.28 2.64
N GLY A 189 -14.25 -9.36 1.87
CA GLY A 189 -13.12 -10.10 1.30
C GLY A 189 -12.23 -9.32 0.34
N ILE A 190 -12.64 -8.15 -0.17
CA ILE A 190 -11.75 -7.35 -1.04
C ILE A 190 -10.53 -6.78 -0.31
N VAL A 191 -10.57 -6.72 1.03
CA VAL A 191 -9.42 -6.23 1.82
C VAL A 191 -8.29 -7.22 1.88
N ASP A 192 -8.52 -8.47 1.46
CA ASP A 192 -7.46 -9.48 1.39
C ASP A 192 -6.37 -9.12 0.37
N THR A 193 -6.68 -8.24 -0.60
CA THR A 193 -5.73 -7.71 -1.59
C THR A 193 -5.49 -6.21 -1.49
N GLU A 194 -5.84 -5.56 -0.37
CA GLU A 194 -5.62 -4.12 -0.24
C GLU A 194 -4.14 -3.72 -0.40
N SER A 195 -3.23 -4.62 -0.03
CA SER A 195 -1.77 -4.46 -0.20
C SER A 195 -1.28 -4.52 -1.65
N PHE A 196 -2.10 -4.91 -2.63
CA PHE A 196 -1.71 -4.80 -4.03
C PHE A 196 -1.56 -3.33 -4.47
N SER A 197 -2.26 -2.41 -3.80
CA SER A 197 -2.07 -0.99 -4.04
C SER A 197 -0.63 -0.55 -3.75
N GLU A 198 -0.01 -1.06 -2.67
CA GLU A 198 1.40 -0.79 -2.31
C GLU A 198 2.38 -1.53 -3.21
N LEU A 199 2.04 -2.78 -3.59
CA LEU A 199 2.82 -3.58 -4.54
C LEU A 199 3.08 -2.80 -5.84
N ILE A 200 2.05 -2.11 -6.35
CA ILE A 200 2.13 -1.34 -7.58
C ILE A 200 3.22 -0.27 -7.52
N ASP A 201 3.38 0.44 -6.41
CA ASP A 201 4.48 1.42 -6.30
C ASP A 201 5.85 0.73 -6.33
N GLY A 202 5.97 -0.45 -5.72
CA GLY A 202 7.16 -1.29 -5.84
C GLY A 202 7.47 -1.67 -7.30
N VAL A 203 6.44 -2.00 -8.09
CA VAL A 203 6.57 -2.30 -9.52
C VAL A 203 7.00 -1.05 -10.31
N GLN A 204 6.40 0.11 -10.04
CA GLN A 204 6.73 1.36 -10.72
C GLN A 204 8.22 1.74 -10.54
N LEU A 205 8.83 1.31 -9.44
CA LEU A 205 10.25 1.52 -9.15
C LEU A 205 11.19 0.61 -9.95
N LEU A 206 10.69 -0.46 -10.57
CA LEU A 206 11.46 -1.33 -11.47
C LEU A 206 11.67 -0.75 -12.87
N ALA A 207 11.07 0.41 -13.16
CA ALA A 207 11.20 1.07 -14.45
C ALA A 207 12.68 1.28 -14.82
N GLY A 208 13.04 0.91 -16.05
CA GLY A 208 14.42 1.00 -16.55
C GLY A 208 15.32 -0.19 -16.20
N SER A 209 14.84 -1.17 -15.41
CA SER A 209 15.59 -2.40 -15.15
C SER A 209 15.70 -3.27 -16.41
N ASN A 210 16.87 -3.90 -16.59
CA ASN A 210 17.07 -4.91 -17.62
C ASN A 210 16.27 -6.19 -17.35
N SER A 211 15.94 -6.44 -16.08
CA SER A 211 15.21 -7.61 -15.63
C SER A 211 13.69 -7.45 -15.73
N TRP A 212 13.17 -6.21 -15.77
CA TRP A 212 11.73 -5.92 -15.89
C TRP A 212 11.39 -5.35 -17.27
N ALA A 213 11.19 -6.26 -18.23
CA ALA A 213 10.89 -5.90 -19.60
C ALA A 213 9.51 -5.23 -19.76
N PRO A 214 9.33 -4.34 -20.77
CA PRO A 214 8.04 -3.70 -21.06
C PRO A 214 6.87 -4.68 -21.24
N ASP A 215 7.10 -5.85 -21.82
CA ASP A 215 6.06 -6.88 -21.99
C ASP A 215 5.55 -7.42 -20.64
N ASN A 216 6.42 -7.52 -19.63
CA ASN A 216 6.00 -7.91 -18.28
C ASN A 216 5.15 -6.82 -17.62
N GLN A 217 5.52 -5.54 -17.84
CA GLN A 217 4.74 -4.39 -17.36
C GLN A 217 3.34 -4.41 -17.98
N GLN A 218 3.25 -4.59 -19.30
CA GLN A 218 1.97 -4.65 -20.00
C GLN A 218 1.13 -5.84 -19.52
N ALA A 219 1.71 -7.03 -19.41
CA ALA A 219 1.00 -8.22 -18.94
C ALA A 219 0.47 -8.06 -17.49
N LEU A 220 1.21 -7.37 -16.63
CA LEU A 220 0.75 -7.06 -15.28
C LEU A 220 -0.37 -6.01 -15.28
N GLN A 221 -0.28 -4.99 -16.13
CA GLN A 221 -1.36 -4.01 -16.33
C GLN A 221 -2.64 -4.68 -16.86
N ASP A 222 -2.52 -5.65 -17.77
CA ASP A 222 -3.65 -6.44 -18.27
C ASP A 222 -4.31 -7.24 -17.14
N TRP A 223 -3.52 -7.87 -16.28
CA TRP A 223 -4.03 -8.55 -15.08
C TRP A 223 -4.81 -7.61 -14.16
N PHE A 224 -4.26 -6.43 -13.86
CA PHE A 224 -4.94 -5.43 -13.04
C PHE A 224 -6.16 -4.80 -13.73
N SER A 225 -6.18 -4.74 -15.07
CA SER A 225 -7.35 -4.31 -15.85
C SER A 225 -8.50 -5.31 -15.73
N GLU A 226 -8.21 -6.61 -15.84
CA GLU A 226 -9.17 -7.68 -15.59
C GLU A 226 -9.67 -7.65 -14.14
N TYR A 227 -8.76 -7.50 -13.17
CA TYR A 227 -9.11 -7.47 -11.76
C TYR A 227 -9.97 -6.24 -11.40
N LEU A 228 -9.62 -5.07 -11.94
CA LEU A 228 -10.40 -3.86 -11.76
C LEU A 228 -11.80 -4.00 -12.36
N THR A 229 -11.92 -4.62 -13.53
CA THR A 229 -13.22 -4.90 -14.15
C THR A 229 -14.06 -5.81 -13.25
N TRP A 230 -13.47 -6.87 -12.70
CA TRP A 230 -14.16 -7.73 -11.73
C TRP A 230 -14.55 -6.97 -10.47
N LEU A 231 -13.69 -6.12 -9.93
CA LEU A 231 -13.95 -5.33 -8.72
C LEU A 231 -15.09 -4.32 -8.92
N LEU A 232 -15.21 -3.71 -10.11
CA LEU A 232 -16.28 -2.76 -10.42
C LEU A 232 -17.64 -3.43 -10.67
N THR A 233 -17.64 -4.67 -11.18
CA THR A 233 -18.86 -5.30 -11.73
C THR A 233 -19.40 -6.46 -10.90
N SER A 234 -18.55 -7.14 -10.12
CA SER A 234 -18.95 -8.28 -9.28
C SER A 234 -19.84 -7.86 -8.10
N ASP A 235 -20.67 -8.79 -7.63
CA ASP A 235 -21.52 -8.55 -6.46
C ASP A 235 -20.70 -8.26 -5.20
N LYS A 236 -19.55 -8.93 -5.05
CA LYS A 236 -18.62 -8.71 -3.95
C LYS A 236 -18.05 -7.28 -3.99
N GLY A 237 -17.59 -6.84 -5.16
CA GLY A 237 -17.10 -5.49 -5.36
C GLY A 237 -18.18 -4.42 -5.15
N LYS A 238 -19.40 -4.63 -5.66
CA LYS A 238 -20.55 -3.74 -5.41
C LYS A 238 -20.91 -3.64 -3.93
N LYS A 239 -20.83 -4.74 -3.17
CA LYS A 239 -21.05 -4.74 -1.71
C LYS A 239 -19.95 -3.98 -0.97
N ALA A 240 -18.69 -4.12 -1.39
CA ALA A 240 -17.58 -3.39 -0.80
C ALA A 240 -17.65 -1.89 -1.09
N LYS A 241 -18.00 -1.51 -2.32
CA LYS A 241 -18.19 -0.12 -2.75
C LYS A 241 -19.10 0.67 -1.81
N ILE A 242 -20.21 0.07 -1.39
CA ILE A 242 -21.22 0.69 -0.53
C ILE A 242 -20.97 0.46 0.96
N ALA A 243 -19.88 -0.21 1.35
CA ALA A 243 -19.57 -0.42 2.75
C ALA A 243 -19.31 0.95 3.43
N PRO A 244 -19.93 1.21 4.59
CA PRO A 244 -19.87 2.53 5.22
C PRO A 244 -18.54 2.78 5.95
N ASN A 245 -17.79 1.73 6.27
CA ASN A 245 -16.58 1.76 7.09
C ASN A 245 -15.30 1.64 6.22
N ASN A 246 -14.18 1.30 6.84
CA ASN A 246 -12.86 1.11 6.23
C ASN A 246 -12.85 0.21 4.99
N ILE A 247 -13.77 -0.75 4.88
CA ILE A 247 -13.89 -1.59 3.67
C ILE A 247 -14.17 -0.73 2.43
N GLY A 248 -15.00 0.31 2.57
CA GLY A 248 -15.32 1.23 1.50
C GLY A 248 -14.14 2.15 1.16
N THR A 249 -13.38 2.58 2.15
CA THR A 249 -12.15 3.36 1.95
C THR A 249 -11.09 2.52 1.22
N ALA A 250 -10.88 1.27 1.65
CA ALA A 250 -10.02 0.31 0.99
C ALA A 250 -10.44 0.04 -0.46
N TYR A 251 -11.75 -0.01 -0.74
CA TYR A 251 -12.27 -0.13 -2.10
C TYR A 251 -11.87 1.07 -2.96
N ASP A 252 -12.03 2.30 -2.45
CA ASP A 252 -11.67 3.52 -3.19
C ASP A 252 -10.18 3.56 -3.50
N VAL A 253 -9.31 3.26 -2.51
CA VAL A 253 -7.85 3.17 -2.70
C VAL A 253 -7.53 2.18 -3.82
N GLN A 254 -8.03 0.95 -3.72
CA GLN A 254 -7.76 -0.09 -4.71
C GLN A 254 -8.21 0.35 -6.11
N VAL A 255 -9.45 0.80 -6.28
CA VAL A 255 -9.97 1.21 -7.59
C VAL A 255 -9.17 2.37 -8.18
N VAL A 256 -8.84 3.39 -7.38
CA VAL A 256 -8.08 4.55 -7.85
C VAL A 256 -6.67 4.15 -8.23
N THR A 257 -5.95 3.41 -7.38
CA THR A 257 -4.58 2.96 -7.67
C THR A 257 -4.53 2.06 -8.90
N TYR A 258 -5.45 1.10 -9.05
CA TYR A 258 -5.47 0.21 -10.20
C TYR A 258 -5.83 0.96 -11.49
N ALA A 259 -6.77 1.90 -11.43
CA ALA A 259 -7.11 2.75 -12.56
C ALA A 259 -5.91 3.62 -13.00
N LEU A 260 -5.15 4.18 -12.05
CA LEU A 260 -3.92 4.91 -12.34
C LEU A 260 -2.85 4.01 -12.97
N PHE A 261 -2.66 2.81 -12.43
CA PHE A 261 -1.65 1.86 -12.91
C PHE A 261 -1.87 1.43 -14.36
N ILE A 262 -3.12 1.22 -14.78
CA ILE A 262 -3.48 0.90 -16.17
C ILE A 262 -3.66 2.14 -17.06
N GLY A 263 -3.32 3.34 -16.56
CA GLY A 263 -3.40 4.59 -17.31
C GLY A 263 -4.80 5.22 -17.43
N ASN A 264 -5.82 4.67 -16.78
CA ASN A 264 -7.19 5.18 -16.79
C ASN A 264 -7.42 6.29 -15.75
N LYS A 265 -6.75 7.45 -15.96
CA LYS A 265 -6.88 8.63 -15.09
C LYS A 265 -8.32 9.18 -15.02
N THR A 266 -9.11 9.01 -16.08
CA THR A 266 -10.51 9.44 -16.12
C THR A 266 -11.36 8.69 -15.09
N LEU A 267 -11.20 7.36 -15.00
CA LEU A 267 -11.88 6.57 -13.98
C LEU A 267 -11.40 6.94 -12.57
N ALA A 268 -10.09 7.05 -12.35
CA ALA A 268 -9.52 7.44 -11.07
C ALA A 268 -10.12 8.77 -10.56
N LYS A 269 -10.13 9.79 -11.42
CA LYS A 269 -10.74 11.09 -11.13
C LYS A 269 -12.24 10.99 -10.84
N SER A 270 -12.99 10.23 -11.64
CA SER A 270 -14.44 10.05 -11.45
C SER A 270 -14.78 9.36 -10.14
N ILE A 271 -13.96 8.43 -9.64
CA ILE A 271 -14.19 7.77 -8.35
C ILE A 271 -14.02 8.78 -7.22
N ILE A 272 -12.96 9.59 -7.27
CA ILE A 272 -12.72 10.61 -6.23
C ILE A 272 -13.88 11.60 -6.17
N GLU A 273 -14.28 12.15 -7.32
CA GLU A 273 -15.31 13.19 -7.40
C GLU A 273 -16.72 12.69 -7.04
N LYS A 274 -17.08 11.46 -7.43
CA LYS A 274 -18.46 10.95 -7.28
C LYS A 274 -18.67 10.08 -6.05
N GLN A 275 -17.60 9.50 -5.49
CA GLN A 275 -17.69 8.52 -4.41
C GLN A 275 -16.90 8.96 -3.18
N THR A 276 -15.62 9.28 -3.33
CA THR A 276 -14.72 9.55 -2.20
C THR A 276 -15.15 10.79 -1.39
N TYR A 277 -15.58 11.87 -2.03
CA TYR A 277 -16.11 13.05 -1.33
C TYR A 277 -17.32 12.73 -0.42
N ASN A 278 -18.27 11.95 -0.92
CA ASN A 278 -19.43 11.50 -0.14
C ASN A 278 -19.02 10.56 1.01
N ARG A 279 -17.91 9.83 0.85
CA ARG A 279 -17.38 8.95 1.88
C ARG A 279 -16.75 9.74 3.04
N ILE A 280 -16.03 10.83 2.78
CA ILE A 280 -15.56 11.75 3.83
C ILE A 280 -16.74 12.28 4.63
N GLU A 281 -17.80 12.71 3.94
CA GLU A 281 -19.02 13.20 4.58
C GLU A 281 -19.70 12.12 5.46
N SER A 282 -19.75 10.87 5.02
CA SER A 282 -20.46 9.81 5.75
C SER A 282 -19.65 9.14 6.86
N GLN A 283 -18.32 9.06 6.74
CA GLN A 283 -17.47 8.35 7.71
C GLN A 283 -17.03 9.20 8.89
N LEU A 284 -16.89 10.52 8.69
CA LEU A 284 -16.31 11.42 9.67
C LEU A 284 -17.40 12.26 10.34
N THR A 285 -17.19 12.59 11.61
CA THR A 285 -17.95 13.67 12.26
C THR A 285 -17.34 15.03 11.96
N LEU A 286 -18.02 16.11 12.37
CA LEU A 286 -17.49 17.48 12.30
C LEU A 286 -16.18 17.67 13.06
N LEU A 287 -15.90 16.80 14.05
CA LEU A 287 -14.69 16.79 14.85
C LEU A 287 -13.64 15.79 14.34
N GLY A 288 -13.94 15.02 13.28
CA GLY A 288 -13.01 14.04 12.71
C GLY A 288 -13.15 12.60 13.24
N GLU A 289 -14.11 12.33 14.12
CA GLU A 289 -14.33 10.97 14.63
C GLU A 289 -14.74 10.00 13.52
N GLN A 290 -14.14 8.81 13.53
CA GLN A 290 -14.41 7.74 12.57
C GLN A 290 -15.49 6.80 13.12
N THR A 291 -16.74 7.25 13.16
CA THR A 291 -17.83 6.62 13.94
C THR A 291 -17.99 5.11 13.72
N TYR A 292 -17.89 4.62 12.48
CA TYR A 292 -17.99 3.18 12.20
C TYR A 292 -16.83 2.37 12.79
N GLU A 293 -15.61 2.94 12.82
CA GLU A 293 -14.44 2.27 13.38
C GLU A 293 -14.45 2.28 14.91
N LEU A 294 -15.04 3.31 15.51
CA LEU A 294 -15.17 3.43 16.96
C LEU A 294 -16.13 2.40 17.58
N THR A 295 -16.99 1.77 16.78
CA THR A 295 -17.86 0.67 17.24
C THR A 295 -17.15 -0.69 17.33
N ARG A 296 -15.90 -0.78 16.87
CA ARG A 296 -15.16 -2.04 16.77
C ARG A 296 -14.52 -2.42 18.09
N THR A 297 -14.35 -3.72 18.29
CA THR A 297 -13.66 -4.26 19.48
C THR A 297 -12.17 -3.90 19.53
N ASN A 298 -11.56 -3.60 18.39
CA ASN A 298 -10.20 -3.06 18.23
C ASN A 298 -10.25 -1.66 17.59
N ALA A 299 -10.99 -0.73 18.20
CA ALA A 299 -11.29 0.57 17.62
C ALA A 299 -10.05 1.39 17.25
N TRP A 300 -9.01 1.42 18.10
CA TRP A 300 -7.77 2.14 17.81
C TRP A 300 -7.09 1.60 16.55
N THR A 301 -7.05 0.27 16.42
CA THR A 301 -6.49 -0.39 15.24
C THR A 301 -7.26 -0.03 13.97
N TYR A 302 -8.59 -0.02 14.02
CA TYR A 302 -9.42 0.30 12.86
C TYR A 302 -9.38 1.78 12.48
N CYS A 303 -9.34 2.70 13.45
CA CYS A 303 -9.17 4.13 13.20
C CYS A 303 -7.83 4.44 12.53
N ASN A 304 -6.72 3.84 12.99
CA ASN A 304 -5.42 4.01 12.33
C ASN A 304 -5.41 3.42 10.93
N LYS A 305 -5.94 2.19 10.76
CA LYS A 305 -6.03 1.55 9.44
C LYS A 305 -6.79 2.41 8.42
N ASN A 306 -7.96 2.90 8.81
CA ASN A 306 -8.81 3.68 7.90
C ASN A 306 -8.18 5.05 7.60
N LEU A 307 -7.56 5.71 8.59
CA LEU A 307 -6.86 6.98 8.36
C LEU A 307 -5.66 6.83 7.43
N ALA A 308 -4.88 5.75 7.56
CA ALA A 308 -3.80 5.43 6.62
C ALA A 308 -4.33 5.23 5.19
N GLN A 309 -5.45 4.52 5.02
CA GLN A 309 -6.08 4.37 3.70
C GLN A 309 -6.56 5.71 3.12
N TRP A 310 -7.05 6.62 3.96
CA TRP A 310 -7.41 7.97 3.54
C TRP A 310 -6.21 8.77 3.04
N PHE A 311 -5.06 8.67 3.73
CA PHE A 311 -3.82 9.33 3.34
C PHE A 311 -3.28 8.75 2.03
N ASN A 312 -3.30 7.42 1.87
CA ASN A 312 -2.95 6.74 0.62
C ASN A 312 -3.85 7.19 -0.55
N LEU A 313 -5.15 7.36 -0.31
CA LEU A 313 -6.08 7.86 -1.31
C LEU A 313 -5.81 9.33 -1.68
N ALA A 314 -5.41 10.15 -0.70
CA ALA A 314 -5.04 11.54 -0.95
C ALA A 314 -3.77 11.66 -1.79
N ASN A 315 -2.74 10.83 -1.54
CA ASN A 315 -1.58 10.72 -2.43
C ASN A 315 -1.98 10.32 -3.85
N CYS A 316 -2.82 9.30 -3.99
CA CYS A 316 -3.28 8.87 -5.32
C CYS A 316 -4.04 9.98 -6.06
N ALA A 317 -4.83 10.80 -5.33
CA ALA A 317 -5.60 11.90 -5.90
C ALA A 317 -4.72 12.99 -6.55
N GLU A 318 -3.50 13.22 -6.04
CA GLU A 318 -2.56 14.17 -6.63
C GLU A 318 -2.19 13.80 -8.08
N SER A 319 -2.17 12.50 -8.41
CA SER A 319 -1.86 11.99 -9.77
C SER A 319 -2.89 12.39 -10.83
N VAL A 320 -4.07 12.86 -10.40
CA VAL A 320 -5.14 13.41 -11.27
C VAL A 320 -5.44 14.88 -10.97
N GLY A 321 -4.53 15.56 -10.25
CA GLY A 321 -4.63 16.99 -9.94
C GLY A 321 -5.72 17.32 -8.92
N ILE A 322 -6.11 16.38 -8.06
CA ILE A 322 -7.06 16.62 -6.97
C ILE A 322 -6.29 16.72 -5.65
N ASN A 323 -6.48 17.83 -4.95
CA ASN A 323 -5.98 18.01 -3.59
C ASN A 323 -7.02 17.52 -2.57
N LEU A 324 -6.94 16.23 -2.20
CA LEU A 324 -7.81 15.66 -1.17
C LEU A 324 -7.36 16.04 0.26
N TRP A 325 -6.10 16.44 0.44
CA TRP A 325 -5.54 16.82 1.73
C TRP A 325 -6.24 18.04 2.34
N ASP A 326 -6.57 19.02 1.49
CA ASP A 326 -7.26 20.28 1.85
C ASP A 326 -8.78 20.25 1.57
N TYR A 327 -9.30 19.09 1.17
CA TYR A 327 -10.72 18.96 0.90
C TYR A 327 -11.56 19.10 2.17
N ASN A 328 -12.62 19.90 2.07
CA ASN A 328 -13.66 20.02 3.07
C ASN A 328 -15.00 19.57 2.45
N SER A 329 -15.71 18.70 3.16
CA SER A 329 -17.06 18.31 2.77
C SER A 329 -18.03 19.50 2.89
N VAL A 330 -19.26 19.34 2.40
CA VAL A 330 -20.32 20.36 2.50
C VAL A 330 -20.55 20.79 3.96
N ASN A 331 -20.41 19.86 4.90
CA ASN A 331 -20.55 20.15 6.33
C ASN A 331 -19.21 20.45 7.03
N GLY A 332 -18.12 20.62 6.29
CA GLY A 332 -16.79 20.96 6.83
C GLY A 332 -16.07 19.79 7.51
N LYS A 333 -16.34 18.54 7.10
CA LYS A 333 -15.57 17.36 7.52
C LYS A 333 -14.35 17.21 6.62
N SER A 334 -13.21 16.81 7.17
CA SER A 334 -11.95 16.74 6.42
C SER A 334 -11.00 15.69 7.00
N LEU A 335 -10.02 15.28 6.19
CA LEU A 335 -8.96 14.37 6.62
C LEU A 335 -8.10 14.97 7.72
N LYS A 336 -7.82 16.28 7.64
CA LYS A 336 -7.11 17.02 8.68
C LYS A 336 -7.77 16.88 10.04
N LYS A 337 -9.08 17.07 10.12
CA LYS A 337 -9.83 16.92 11.38
C LYS A 337 -9.78 15.49 11.91
N ALA A 338 -9.87 14.49 11.04
CA ALA A 338 -9.75 13.08 11.45
C ALA A 338 -8.37 12.76 12.01
N PHE A 339 -7.32 13.32 11.41
CA PHE A 339 -5.96 13.21 11.90
C PHE A 339 -5.79 13.93 13.25
N GLU A 340 -6.21 15.20 13.35
CA GLU A 340 -6.15 16.00 14.58
C GLU A 340 -6.87 15.33 15.75
N TRP A 341 -8.01 14.70 15.48
CA TRP A 341 -8.78 13.98 16.48
C TRP A 341 -7.99 12.79 17.08
N MET A 342 -7.15 12.12 16.29
CA MET A 342 -6.35 10.97 16.72
C MET A 342 -5.14 11.36 17.57
N ILE A 343 -4.59 12.58 17.38
CA ILE A 343 -3.32 13.03 17.97
C ILE A 343 -3.29 12.92 19.51
N PRO A 344 -4.30 13.39 20.27
CA PRO A 344 -4.25 13.32 21.73
C PRO A 344 -4.12 11.90 22.29
N TYR A 345 -4.66 10.91 21.57
CA TYR A 345 -4.60 9.51 21.99
C TYR A 345 -3.26 8.85 21.62
N GLY A 346 -2.74 9.14 20.42
CA GLY A 346 -1.43 8.66 20.00
C GLY A 346 -0.27 9.30 20.79
N GLY A 347 -0.41 10.59 21.14
CA GLY A 347 0.56 11.33 21.95
C GLY A 347 0.40 11.14 23.47
N GLY A 348 -0.57 10.33 23.91
CA GLY A 348 -0.76 9.99 25.33
C GLY A 348 -1.32 11.11 26.21
N THR A 349 -1.81 12.22 25.64
CA THR A 349 -2.42 13.32 26.42
C THR A 349 -3.88 13.03 26.79
N LYS A 350 -4.52 12.08 26.11
CA LYS A 350 -5.83 11.54 26.46
C LYS A 350 -5.80 10.01 26.49
N PRO A 351 -6.46 9.36 27.47
CA PRO A 351 -6.66 7.92 27.43
C PRO A 351 -7.62 7.56 26.28
N TRP A 352 -7.43 6.40 25.67
CA TRP A 352 -8.35 5.87 24.66
C TRP A 352 -9.66 5.42 25.32
N PRO A 353 -10.82 6.05 25.01
CA PRO A 353 -12.07 5.78 25.72
C PRO A 353 -12.94 4.69 25.06
N TYR A 354 -12.47 4.10 23.95
CA TYR A 354 -13.19 3.08 23.19
C TYR A 354 -12.58 1.68 23.39
N GLN A 355 -13.29 0.66 22.93
CA GLN A 355 -12.82 -0.72 23.08
C GLN A 355 -11.54 -0.97 22.29
N GLN A 356 -10.57 -1.62 22.93
CA GLN A 356 -9.37 -2.14 22.30
C GLN A 356 -8.98 -3.46 23.00
N ILE A 357 -9.47 -4.59 22.47
CA ILE A 357 -9.28 -5.90 23.11
C ILE A 357 -7.86 -6.45 22.92
N SER A 358 -7.17 -6.03 21.87
CA SER A 358 -5.72 -6.27 21.69
C SER A 358 -4.89 -5.22 22.41
N VAL A 359 -3.57 -5.38 22.44
CA VAL A 359 -2.67 -4.39 23.04
C VAL A 359 -2.84 -3.03 22.35
N PHE A 360 -3.14 -1.99 23.13
CA PHE A 360 -3.17 -0.61 22.65
C PHE A 360 -1.73 -0.16 22.35
N LYS A 361 -1.49 0.26 21.12
CA LYS A 361 -0.19 0.63 20.59
C LYS A 361 -0.24 2.03 19.99
N PRO A 362 0.06 3.09 20.77
CA PRO A 362 0.04 4.47 20.29
C PRO A 362 0.87 4.67 19.01
N GLU A 363 1.94 3.90 18.85
CA GLU A 363 2.85 3.94 17.70
C GLU A 363 2.20 3.59 16.35
N TYR A 364 0.99 3.03 16.34
CA TYR A 364 0.24 2.81 15.10
C TYR A 364 -0.07 4.11 14.34
N LEU A 365 -0.07 5.26 15.02
CA LEU A 365 -0.28 6.57 14.38
C LEU A 365 1.01 7.15 13.78
N THR A 366 2.19 6.63 14.13
CA THR A 366 3.48 7.28 13.82
C THR A 366 3.72 7.46 12.32
N ALA A 367 3.47 6.44 11.51
CA ALA A 367 3.67 6.52 10.06
C ALA A 367 2.78 7.59 9.42
N THR A 368 1.49 7.60 9.78
CA THR A 368 0.53 8.62 9.35
C THR A 368 0.89 10.01 9.89
N ALA A 369 1.42 10.10 11.10
CA ALA A 369 1.86 11.38 11.68
C ALA A 369 3.06 11.98 10.95
N ARG A 370 4.02 11.15 10.51
CA ARG A 370 5.14 11.61 9.67
C ARG A 370 4.65 12.22 8.37
N GLU A 371 3.78 11.52 7.66
CA GLU A 371 3.19 12.07 6.44
C GLU A 371 2.35 13.33 6.72
N GLY A 372 1.56 13.30 7.79
CA GLY A 372 0.77 14.44 8.24
C GLY A 372 1.62 15.68 8.54
N SER A 373 2.85 15.53 9.05
CA SER A 373 3.76 16.66 9.32
C SER A 373 4.26 17.32 8.02
N ALA A 374 4.33 16.56 6.91
CA ALA A 374 4.65 17.11 5.62
C ALA A 374 3.51 17.96 5.03
N ILE A 375 2.27 17.61 5.36
CA ILE A 375 1.06 18.19 4.75
C ILE A 375 0.46 19.30 5.63
N TYR A 376 0.25 19.03 6.91
CA TYR A 376 -0.44 19.91 7.86
C TYR A 376 0.57 20.63 8.78
N LYS A 377 1.26 21.61 8.22
CA LYS A 377 2.36 22.36 8.90
C LYS A 377 1.96 23.09 10.18
N ASP A 378 0.67 23.35 10.35
CA ASP A 378 0.10 24.05 11.50
C ASP A 378 -0.33 23.11 12.64
N VAL A 379 -0.21 21.79 12.46
CA VAL A 379 -0.56 20.79 13.46
C VAL A 379 0.65 20.45 14.34
N ASP A 380 0.50 20.58 15.65
CA ASP A 380 1.54 20.20 16.62
C ASP A 380 1.62 18.67 16.78
N LEU A 381 2.74 18.11 16.33
CA LEU A 381 3.03 16.68 16.38
C LEU A 381 4.23 16.36 17.27
N GLN A 382 4.71 17.31 18.09
CA GLN A 382 5.90 17.08 18.93
C GLN A 382 5.75 15.84 19.82
N LEU A 383 4.58 15.62 20.41
CA LEU A 383 4.34 14.45 21.27
C LEU A 383 4.33 13.11 20.51
N LEU A 384 4.09 13.13 19.20
CA LEU A 384 4.13 11.94 18.35
C LEU A 384 5.51 11.71 17.71
N LEU A 385 6.26 12.79 17.46
CA LEU A 385 7.46 12.77 16.62
C LEU A 385 8.74 13.26 17.35
N SER A 386 8.75 13.57 18.65
CA SER A 386 9.91 14.24 19.31
C SER A 386 11.23 13.45 19.34
N PRO A 387 12.40 14.14 19.34
CA PRO A 387 13.75 13.56 19.43
C PRO A 387 14.07 12.58 20.55
N THR A 388 13.36 12.69 21.65
CA THR A 388 13.51 11.79 22.80
C THR A 388 12.56 10.59 22.72
N HIS A 389 11.56 10.63 21.84
CA HIS A 389 10.84 9.48 21.30
C HIS A 389 11.58 8.88 20.07
N GLU A 390 12.41 9.67 19.37
CA GLU A 390 13.11 9.38 18.09
C GLU A 390 14.29 8.37 18.15
N ARG A 391 14.52 7.65 19.26
CA ARG A 391 15.35 6.43 19.20
C ARG A 391 14.50 5.20 19.41
N PHE A 392 14.16 4.56 18.28
CA PHE A 392 13.82 3.14 18.22
C PHE A 392 12.64 2.70 19.09
N ILE A 393 11.46 2.58 18.46
CA ILE A 393 10.64 1.41 18.70
C ILE A 393 10.64 0.59 17.40
N ALA A 394 11.60 -0.34 17.35
CA ALA A 394 11.57 -1.56 16.56
C ALA A 394 10.95 -1.47 15.15
N GLY A 395 11.67 -0.91 14.17
CA GLY A 395 11.56 -1.43 12.79
C GLY A 395 11.12 -0.52 11.63
N ALA A 396 11.25 0.81 11.63
CA ALA A 396 10.86 1.61 10.45
C ALA A 396 11.82 2.76 10.10
N TYR A 397 13.11 2.46 9.87
CA TYR A 397 14.00 3.39 9.16
C TYR A 397 13.65 3.52 7.67
N LEU A 398 12.90 2.57 7.12
CA LEU A 398 12.44 2.58 5.73
C LEU A 398 11.58 3.81 5.42
N GLU A 399 10.75 4.22 6.37
CA GLU A 399 9.86 5.38 6.21
C GLU A 399 10.61 6.69 5.97
N LEU A 400 11.86 6.83 6.44
CA LEU A 400 12.69 8.00 6.14
C LEU A 400 12.90 8.15 4.61
N LEU A 401 13.02 7.03 3.91
CA LEU A 401 13.24 7.02 2.47
C LEU A 401 11.95 7.20 1.66
N THR A 402 10.78 6.88 2.24
CA THR A 402 9.53 6.71 1.49
C THR A 402 8.43 7.68 1.85
N THR A 403 8.47 8.25 3.05
CA THR A 403 7.41 9.06 3.62
C THR A 403 7.86 10.51 3.69
N ARG A 404 7.04 11.42 3.15
CA ARG A 404 7.27 12.86 3.27
C ARG A 404 7.36 13.23 4.76
N TYR A 405 8.34 14.04 5.14
CA TYR A 405 8.46 14.56 6.50
C TYR A 405 8.93 16.03 6.48
N TYR A 406 8.72 16.75 7.59
CA TYR A 406 9.23 18.11 7.80
C TYR A 406 10.39 18.13 8.77
#